data_AF-A0A2I1E893-F1
#
_entry.id   AF-A0A2I1E893-F1
#
_cell.length_a   1.000
_cell.length_b   1.000
_cell.length_c   1.000
_cell.angle_alpha   90.00
_cell.angle_beta   90.00
_cell.angle_gamma   90.00
#
_symmetry.space_group_name_H-M   'P 1'
#
loop_
_entity.id
_entity.type
_entity.pdbx_description
1 polymer ?
#
loop_
_entity_poly.entity_id
_entity_poly.type
_entity_poly.pdbx_seq_one_letter_code
_entity_poly.pdbx_strand_id
1 'polypeptide(L)'
;MGNRNSTDKVKRNPSINKTNNRSHIKKEFEPTLPSTLPTSPTSPTSSNEEKETLKYYLPNDNNDIDRQHAHHFIKRYLFQSYFSAPIVIGEGVKVLDVGCGAGTWLLDLANEYKDSIFYGLDIAPVFPAEIKPENLTFIKEDIFNGLPFPDNTFDFVHMETMAYILTPEKWHYAISELIR
;
A
#
# COMPACT_ATOMS: atom_id res chain seq x y z
N MET A 1 -1.73 -52.24 34.16
CA MET A 1 -2.58 -51.95 35.34
C MET A 1 -2.94 -50.47 35.36
N GLY A 2 -4.10 -50.10 35.93
CA GLY A 2 -4.38 -48.71 36.37
C GLY A 2 -5.31 -47.90 35.46
N ASN A 3 -6.62 -48.12 35.58
CA ASN A 3 -7.68 -47.37 34.90
C ASN A 3 -8.26 -46.27 35.83
N ARG A 4 -8.70 -45.11 35.30
CA ARG A 4 -9.90 -44.38 35.78
C ARG A 4 -10.31 -43.19 34.89
N ASN A 5 -11.58 -43.20 34.47
CA ASN A 5 -12.30 -42.09 33.81
C ASN A 5 -12.95 -41.13 34.84
N SER A 6 -13.19 -39.88 34.44
CA SER A 6 -14.41 -39.07 34.77
C SER A 6 -14.36 -37.78 33.94
N THR A 7 -15.06 -37.68 32.80
CA THR A 7 -16.36 -36.98 32.69
C THR A 7 -16.50 -35.71 33.53
N ASP A 8 -16.67 -34.56 32.86
CA ASP A 8 -17.95 -33.85 32.97
C ASP A 8 -18.30 -32.97 31.76
N LYS A 9 -19.59 -32.93 31.41
CA LYS A 9 -20.17 -32.09 30.35
C LYS A 9 -21.12 -31.07 30.98
N VAL A 10 -20.88 -29.77 30.79
CA VAL A 10 -21.87 -28.75 31.14
C VAL A 10 -22.57 -28.25 29.88
N LYS A 11 -23.86 -28.60 29.74
CA LYS A 11 -24.82 -27.96 28.83
C LYS A 11 -25.99 -27.41 29.66
N ARG A 12 -26.32 -26.12 29.50
CA ARG A 12 -27.70 -25.63 29.23
C ARG A 12 -27.81 -24.09 29.12
N ASN A 13 -28.18 -23.64 27.92
CA ASN A 13 -29.22 -22.66 27.51
C ASN A 13 -30.30 -22.24 28.55
N PRO A 14 -31.19 -21.24 28.29
CA PRO A 14 -31.30 -20.32 27.11
C PRO A 14 -31.75 -18.84 27.38
N SER A 15 -31.85 -18.07 26.27
CA SER A 15 -32.92 -17.09 25.93
C SER A 15 -33.00 -15.70 26.60
N ILE A 16 -33.77 -14.84 25.90
CA ILE A 16 -34.16 -13.43 26.16
C ILE A 16 -33.10 -12.43 25.60
N ASN A 17 -33.44 -11.45 24.74
CA ASN A 17 -34.74 -11.05 24.17
C ASN A 17 -34.68 -10.61 22.67
N LYS A 18 -35.85 -10.41 22.05
CA LYS A 18 -36.06 -9.56 20.86
C LYS A 18 -36.61 -8.19 21.29
N THR A 19 -36.17 -7.10 20.67
CA THR A 19 -36.96 -5.86 20.59
C THR A 19 -36.89 -5.30 19.17
N ASN A 20 -38.04 -5.25 18.51
CA ASN A 20 -38.22 -4.49 17.28
C ASN A 20 -38.18 -3.00 17.61
N ASN A 21 -37.62 -2.17 16.73
CA ASN A 21 -38.08 -0.80 16.54
C ASN A 21 -38.03 -0.45 15.04
N ARG A 22 -39.11 -0.80 14.34
CA ARG A 22 -39.46 -0.20 13.05
C ARG A 22 -40.40 0.97 13.31
N SER A 23 -39.91 2.19 13.13
CA SER A 23 -40.75 3.39 13.12
C SER A 23 -40.08 4.45 12.26
N HIS A 24 -40.72 4.76 11.13
CA HIS A 24 -40.76 6.05 10.41
C HIS A 24 -39.43 6.85 10.36
N ILE A 25 -38.90 7.17 9.18
CA ILE A 25 -39.47 8.16 8.26
C ILE A 25 -39.12 7.80 6.81
N LYS A 26 -40.13 7.77 5.93
CA LYS A 26 -39.93 8.05 4.49
C LYS A 26 -40.25 9.52 4.29
N LYS A 27 -39.33 10.30 3.73
CA LYS A 27 -39.65 11.58 3.09
C LYS A 27 -39.51 11.38 1.59
N GLU A 28 -40.61 11.60 0.88
CA GLU A 28 -40.58 11.72 -0.57
C GLU A 28 -39.81 12.98 -0.96
N PHE A 29 -39.01 12.87 -2.03
CA PHE A 29 -38.30 13.97 -2.66
C PHE A 29 -38.88 14.10 -4.08
N GLU A 30 -39.75 15.09 -4.29
CA GLU A 30 -40.11 15.51 -5.64
C GLU A 30 -39.11 16.59 -6.13
N PRO A 31 -38.44 16.40 -7.29
CA PRO A 31 -37.52 17.39 -7.83
C PRO A 31 -38.25 18.37 -8.76
N THR A 32 -38.49 19.60 -8.29
CA THR A 32 -38.98 20.68 -9.17
C THR A 32 -37.82 21.35 -9.90
N LEU A 33 -37.75 21.16 -11.22
CA LEU A 33 -36.82 21.85 -12.13
C LEU A 33 -37.25 23.32 -12.37
N PRO A 34 -36.36 24.31 -12.20
CA PRO A 34 -36.51 25.63 -12.78
C PRO A 34 -35.86 25.70 -14.16
N SER A 35 -36.62 26.05 -15.19
CA SER A 35 -36.13 26.33 -16.54
C SER A 35 -35.68 27.79 -16.70
N THR A 36 -34.45 28.04 -17.15
CA THR A 36 -34.08 29.08 -18.17
C THR A 36 -32.56 29.19 -18.37
N LEU A 37 -32.13 29.13 -19.64
CA LEU A 37 -30.89 29.71 -20.21
C LEU A 37 -31.31 30.95 -21.03
N PRO A 38 -30.48 32.00 -21.26
CA PRO A 38 -29.16 31.95 -21.95
C PRO A 38 -28.10 32.87 -21.25
N THR A 39 -26.85 33.14 -21.69
CA THR A 39 -26.24 33.38 -23.03
C THR A 39 -24.70 33.15 -23.08
N SER A 40 -24.21 32.53 -24.17
CA SER A 40 -22.96 32.77 -24.97
C SER A 40 -21.77 33.63 -24.47
N PRO A 41 -20.56 33.52 -25.08
CA PRO A 41 -19.60 32.41 -25.00
C PRO A 41 -18.20 32.90 -24.54
N THR A 42 -17.65 32.37 -23.45
CA THR A 42 -16.27 32.70 -23.03
C THR A 42 -15.26 31.79 -23.72
N SER A 43 -14.14 32.36 -24.16
CA SER A 43 -13.03 31.66 -24.82
C SER A 43 -12.43 30.53 -23.97
N PRO A 44 -11.82 29.50 -24.61
CA PRO A 44 -11.18 28.41 -23.88
C PRO A 44 -9.90 28.91 -23.23
N THR A 45 -9.99 29.33 -21.97
CA THR A 45 -8.84 29.35 -21.08
C THR A 45 -8.32 27.92 -21.00
N SER A 46 -7.07 27.68 -21.41
CA SER A 46 -6.41 26.41 -21.22
C SER A 46 -6.34 26.13 -19.71
N SER A 47 -7.22 25.25 -19.22
CA SER A 47 -7.09 24.67 -17.91
C SER A 47 -5.80 23.86 -17.91
N ASN A 48 -4.73 24.47 -17.43
CA ASN A 48 -3.62 23.70 -16.88
C ASN A 48 -4.25 22.84 -15.79
N GLU A 49 -4.42 21.54 -16.07
CA GLU A 49 -4.67 20.55 -15.05
C GLU A 49 -3.41 20.55 -14.18
N GLU A 50 -3.44 21.34 -13.09
CA GLU A 50 -2.45 21.23 -12.02
C GLU A 50 -2.57 19.81 -11.49
N LYS A 51 -1.64 18.96 -11.97
CA LYS A 51 -1.56 17.54 -11.65
C LYS A 51 -1.61 17.41 -10.14
N GLU A 52 -2.72 16.91 -9.60
CA GLU A 52 -3.00 16.91 -8.16
C GLU A 52 -1.93 16.07 -7.46
N THR A 53 -0.90 16.75 -6.97
CA THR A 53 0.28 16.09 -6.41
C THR A 53 -0.17 15.29 -5.20
N LEU A 54 0.20 14.02 -5.16
CA LEU A 54 -0.17 13.14 -4.06
C LEU A 54 0.39 13.71 -2.76
N LYS A 55 -0.51 14.29 -1.97
CA LYS A 55 -0.16 14.85 -0.68
C LYS A 55 0.19 13.68 0.23
N TYR A 56 1.48 13.49 0.44
CA TYR A 56 2.00 12.49 1.37
C TYR A 56 1.43 12.81 2.77
N TYR A 57 0.48 12.00 3.25
CA TYR A 57 -0.33 12.30 4.45
C TYR A 57 0.35 11.91 5.76
N LEU A 58 1.38 11.08 5.68
CA LEU A 58 2.33 10.85 6.77
C LEU A 58 3.36 11.99 6.77
N PRO A 59 3.97 12.38 7.89
CA PRO A 59 5.16 13.21 7.84
C PRO A 59 6.30 12.50 7.09
N ASN A 60 7.24 13.25 6.53
CA ASN A 60 8.52 12.72 6.05
C ASN A 60 9.64 13.23 6.99
N ASP A 61 9.41 13.06 8.29
CA ASP A 61 10.37 13.43 9.33
C ASP A 61 11.10 12.19 9.87
N ASN A 62 12.02 12.41 10.81
CA ASN A 62 12.81 11.34 11.40
C ASN A 62 11.95 10.31 12.16
N ASN A 63 10.78 10.71 12.71
CA ASN A 63 9.89 9.80 13.42
C ASN A 63 9.21 8.81 12.46
N ASP A 64 8.86 9.27 11.25
CA ASP A 64 8.31 8.43 10.19
C ASP A 64 9.34 7.43 9.66
N ILE A 65 10.61 7.85 9.54
CA ILE A 65 11.74 6.98 9.21
C ILE A 65 11.98 5.95 10.32
N ASP A 66 12.02 6.38 11.59
CA ASP A 66 12.18 5.49 12.74
C ASP A 66 11.01 4.48 12.87
N ARG A 67 9.77 4.88 12.54
CA ARG A 67 8.64 3.96 12.44
C ARG A 67 8.85 2.92 11.33
N GLN A 68 9.31 3.33 10.15
CA GLN A 68 9.61 2.40 9.05
C GLN A 68 10.69 1.38 9.46
N HIS A 69 11.77 1.85 10.11
CA HIS A 69 12.81 1.01 10.68
C HIS A 69 12.24 0.00 11.70
N ALA A 70 11.50 0.47 12.70
CA ALA A 70 10.90 -0.38 13.71
C ALA A 70 9.94 -1.41 13.09
N HIS A 71 9.12 -1.02 12.13
CA HIS A 71 8.18 -1.92 11.45
C HIS A 71 8.91 -3.03 10.69
N HIS A 72 9.95 -2.69 9.93
CA HIS A 72 10.80 -3.66 9.23
C HIS A 72 11.45 -4.66 10.20
N PHE A 73 12.17 -4.18 11.22
CA PHE A 73 12.89 -5.06 12.13
C PHE A 73 11.96 -5.93 13.00
N ILE A 74 10.79 -5.42 13.40
CA ILE A 74 9.78 -6.21 14.11
C ILE A 74 9.28 -7.36 13.23
N LYS A 75 8.93 -7.11 11.96
CA LYS A 75 8.52 -8.18 11.02
C LYS A 75 9.65 -9.17 10.78
N ARG A 76 10.87 -8.69 10.52
CA ARG A 76 12.05 -9.54 10.28
C ARG A 76 12.34 -10.47 11.46
N TYR A 77 12.10 -9.99 12.69
CA TYR A 77 12.20 -10.77 13.92
C TYR A 77 11.02 -11.75 14.10
N LEU A 78 9.78 -11.34 13.87
CA LEU A 78 8.60 -12.19 14.05
C LEU A 78 8.53 -13.35 13.04
N PHE A 79 8.84 -13.08 11.77
CA PHE A 79 8.76 -14.07 10.69
C PHE A 79 10.07 -14.81 10.44
N GLN A 80 11.20 -14.35 11.02
CA GLN A 80 12.55 -14.86 10.76
C GLN A 80 12.94 -14.87 9.26
N SER A 81 12.25 -14.06 8.44
CA SER A 81 12.44 -13.88 6.99
C SER A 81 12.29 -12.41 6.61
N TYR A 82 12.89 -12.00 5.49
CA TYR A 82 12.73 -10.67 4.90
C TYR A 82 11.37 -10.48 4.21
N PHE A 83 10.78 -11.56 3.69
CA PHE A 83 9.51 -11.55 2.95
C PHE A 83 8.76 -12.88 3.12
N SER A 84 7.49 -12.91 2.71
CA SER A 84 6.63 -14.11 2.74
C SER A 84 5.96 -14.29 1.37
N ALA A 85 6.76 -14.69 0.38
CA ALA A 85 6.31 -14.95 -0.99
C ALA A 85 6.97 -16.25 -1.51
N PRO A 86 6.31 -17.02 -2.39
CA PRO A 86 6.83 -18.27 -2.94
C PRO A 86 7.85 -18.02 -4.07
N ILE A 87 8.87 -17.20 -3.81
CA ILE A 87 9.95 -16.86 -4.74
C ILE A 87 11.31 -17.19 -4.14
N VAL A 88 12.26 -17.60 -4.98
CA VAL A 88 13.68 -17.71 -4.64
C VAL A 88 14.40 -16.50 -5.20
N ILE A 89 14.94 -15.65 -4.33
CA ILE A 89 15.82 -14.55 -4.72
C ILE A 89 17.24 -15.11 -4.94
N GLY A 90 17.87 -14.76 -6.05
CA GLY A 90 19.17 -15.28 -6.48
C GLY A 90 19.71 -14.57 -7.73
N GLU A 91 20.67 -15.20 -8.41
CA GLU A 91 21.36 -14.62 -9.57
C GLU A 91 20.40 -14.05 -10.63
N GLY A 92 20.58 -12.77 -10.97
CA GLY A 92 19.83 -12.08 -12.01
C GLY A 92 18.40 -11.65 -11.64
N VAL A 93 17.84 -12.10 -10.51
CA VAL A 93 16.48 -11.77 -10.06
C VAL A 93 16.36 -10.27 -9.81
N LYS A 94 15.31 -9.66 -10.37
CA LYS A 94 15.01 -8.22 -10.24
C LYS A 94 13.84 -7.99 -9.30
N VAL A 95 14.09 -7.17 -8.27
CA VAL A 95 13.12 -6.84 -7.23
C VAL A 95 12.83 -5.33 -7.24
N LEU A 96 11.55 -4.97 -7.19
CA LEU A 96 11.06 -3.60 -7.06
C LEU A 96 10.30 -3.42 -5.74
N ASP A 97 10.57 -2.34 -5.01
CA ASP A 97 9.74 -1.86 -3.89
C ASP A 97 9.12 -0.50 -4.25
N VAL A 98 7.78 -0.41 -4.21
CA VAL A 98 7.03 0.80 -4.58
C VAL A 98 6.45 1.46 -3.32
N GLY A 99 6.79 2.73 -3.12
CA GLY A 99 6.62 3.41 -1.83
C GLY A 99 7.69 2.98 -0.82
N CYS A 100 8.93 2.79 -1.29
CA CYS A 100 10.02 2.19 -0.51
C CYS A 100 10.48 3.03 0.70
N GLY A 101 10.07 4.30 0.77
CA GLY A 101 10.42 5.22 1.86
C GLY A 101 11.93 5.30 2.08
N ALA A 102 12.38 5.02 3.31
CA ALA A 102 13.80 5.01 3.66
C ALA A 102 14.60 3.85 3.00
N GLY A 103 13.94 2.92 2.32
CA GLY A 103 14.57 1.82 1.58
C GLY A 103 15.16 0.71 2.46
N THR A 104 14.85 0.67 3.76
CA THR A 104 15.44 -0.24 4.75
C THR A 104 15.29 -1.71 4.38
N TRP A 105 14.13 -2.10 3.87
CA TRP A 105 13.85 -3.46 3.40
C TRP A 105 14.77 -3.86 2.22
N LEU A 106 14.93 -2.95 1.26
CA LEU A 106 15.84 -3.13 0.12
C LEU A 106 17.31 -3.10 0.51
N LEU A 107 17.70 -2.28 1.50
CA LEU A 107 19.08 -2.23 2.00
C LEU A 107 19.50 -3.54 2.66
N ASP A 108 18.60 -4.17 3.42
CA ASP A 108 18.80 -5.50 3.99
C ASP A 108 18.88 -6.57 2.88
N LEU A 109 17.93 -6.57 1.94
CA LEU A 109 17.91 -7.54 0.83
C LEU A 109 19.12 -7.44 -0.09
N ALA A 110 19.52 -6.23 -0.50
CA ALA A 110 20.70 -5.99 -1.31
C ALA A 110 22.01 -6.25 -0.54
N ASN A 111 21.96 -6.41 0.78
CA ASN A 111 23.08 -6.89 1.58
C ASN A 111 23.16 -8.42 1.69
N GLU A 112 22.02 -9.11 1.75
CA GLU A 112 21.96 -10.58 1.74
C GLU A 112 22.20 -11.17 0.34
N TYR A 113 21.50 -10.66 -0.68
CA TYR A 113 21.43 -11.24 -2.02
C TYR A 113 22.27 -10.44 -3.02
N LYS A 114 23.59 -10.67 -3.04
CA LYS A 114 24.53 -9.88 -3.85
C LYS A 114 24.40 -10.05 -5.37
N ASP A 115 23.90 -11.19 -5.83
CA ASP A 115 23.75 -11.51 -7.26
C ASP A 115 22.38 -11.11 -7.83
N SER A 116 21.50 -10.54 -7.00
CA SER A 116 20.18 -10.00 -7.39
C SER A 116 20.23 -8.48 -7.54
N ILE A 117 19.28 -7.91 -8.28
CA ILE A 117 19.22 -6.47 -8.59
C ILE A 117 17.97 -5.85 -7.97
N PHE A 118 18.15 -4.75 -7.24
CA PHE A 118 17.12 -4.12 -6.42
C PHE A 118 16.82 -2.70 -6.85
N TYR A 119 15.54 -2.35 -6.85
CA TYR A 119 15.04 -1.03 -7.21
C TYR A 119 14.03 -0.55 -6.17
N GLY A 120 14.23 0.67 -5.67
CA GLY A 120 13.26 1.35 -4.82
C GLY A 120 12.70 2.58 -5.53
N LEU A 121 11.37 2.72 -5.53
CA LEU A 121 10.69 3.88 -6.09
C LEU A 121 9.85 4.56 -4.99
N ASP A 122 10.05 5.86 -4.81
CA ASP A 122 9.24 6.68 -3.90
C ASP A 122 9.13 8.13 -4.42
N ILE A 123 8.04 8.81 -4.10
CA ILE A 123 7.84 10.23 -4.42
C ILE A 123 8.73 11.14 -3.54
N ALA A 124 9.11 10.66 -2.35
CA ALA A 124 9.95 11.35 -1.38
C ALA A 124 11.37 10.76 -1.37
N PRO A 125 12.42 11.58 -1.58
CA PRO A 125 13.82 11.12 -1.58
C PRO A 125 14.36 11.01 -0.14
N VAL A 126 13.73 10.17 0.68
CA VAL A 126 14.13 9.90 2.09
C VAL A 126 15.05 8.67 2.21
N PHE A 127 15.27 7.95 1.11
CA PHE A 127 16.27 6.88 0.98
C PHE A 127 17.72 7.40 0.88
N PRO A 128 18.74 6.58 1.18
CA PRO A 128 20.15 6.98 1.05
C PRO A 128 20.56 7.29 -0.41
N ALA A 129 21.11 8.48 -0.64
CA ALA A 129 21.60 8.89 -1.95
C ALA A 129 23.00 8.32 -2.28
N GLU A 130 23.92 8.34 -1.32
CA GLU A 130 25.36 8.09 -1.56
C GLU A 130 25.83 6.71 -1.06
N ILE A 131 25.42 6.31 0.15
CA ILE A 131 25.90 5.08 0.80
C ILE A 131 24.83 4.00 0.69
N LYS A 132 24.99 3.10 -0.28
CA LYS A 132 24.12 1.94 -0.53
C LYS A 132 24.88 0.85 -1.32
N PRO A 133 24.42 -0.42 -1.31
CA PRO A 133 24.96 -1.47 -2.18
C PRO A 133 24.92 -1.10 -3.67
N GLU A 134 25.89 -1.59 -4.45
CA GLU A 134 25.99 -1.33 -5.89
C GLU A 134 24.82 -1.93 -6.69
N ASN A 135 24.28 -3.06 -6.23
CA ASN A 135 23.14 -3.76 -6.82
C ASN A 135 21.78 -3.15 -6.42
N LEU A 136 21.75 -2.00 -5.73
CA LEU A 136 20.53 -1.29 -5.32
C LEU A 136 20.46 0.10 -5.97
N THR A 137 19.36 0.41 -6.66
CA THR A 137 19.09 1.72 -7.24
C THR A 137 17.81 2.34 -6.66
N PHE A 138 17.87 3.60 -6.23
CA PHE A 138 16.69 4.34 -5.82
C PHE A 138 16.28 5.37 -6.88
N ILE A 139 14.98 5.53 -7.08
CA ILE A 139 14.38 6.41 -8.06
C ILE A 139 13.34 7.28 -7.36
N LYS A 140 13.46 8.60 -7.51
CA LYS A 140 12.45 9.54 -7.07
C LYS A 140 11.41 9.72 -8.17
N GLU A 141 10.24 9.11 -8.03
CA GLU A 141 9.14 9.23 -9.00
C GLU A 141 7.78 8.97 -8.33
N ASP A 142 6.71 9.56 -8.86
CA ASP A 142 5.34 9.25 -8.47
C ASP A 142 4.85 8.03 -9.28
N ILE A 143 4.38 6.97 -8.61
CA ILE A 143 3.82 5.78 -9.26
C ILE A 143 2.68 6.12 -10.23
N PHE A 144 1.94 7.22 -10.02
CA PHE A 144 0.87 7.68 -10.92
C PHE A 144 1.36 8.40 -12.19
N ASN A 145 2.68 8.52 -12.36
CA ASN A 145 3.32 8.86 -13.64
C ASN A 145 3.64 7.61 -14.48
N GLY A 146 3.40 6.41 -13.93
CA GLY A 146 3.84 5.13 -14.48
C GLY A 146 5.24 4.75 -13.99
N LEU A 147 5.50 3.44 -13.84
CA LEU A 147 6.83 2.94 -13.52
C LEU A 147 7.81 3.25 -14.68
N PRO A 148 9.03 3.78 -14.42
CA PRO A 148 10.00 4.15 -15.44
C PRO A 148 10.77 2.94 -16.01
N PHE A 149 10.06 1.84 -16.24
CA PHE A 149 10.58 0.53 -16.65
C PHE A 149 9.69 -0.10 -17.74
N PRO A 150 10.25 -0.91 -18.65
CA PRO A 150 9.46 -1.74 -19.56
C PRO A 150 8.54 -2.72 -18.82
N ASP A 151 7.48 -3.17 -19.48
CA ASP A 151 6.63 -4.27 -19.03
C ASP A 151 7.45 -5.55 -18.79
N ASN A 152 7.05 -6.39 -17.85
CA ASN A 152 7.68 -7.65 -17.48
C ASN A 152 9.17 -7.50 -17.07
N THR A 153 9.54 -6.37 -16.44
CA THR A 153 10.93 -6.11 -15.98
C THR A 153 11.29 -6.82 -14.67
N PHE A 154 10.33 -7.08 -13.78
CA PHE A 154 10.58 -7.51 -12.40
C PHE A 154 10.02 -8.91 -12.12
N ASP A 155 10.82 -9.74 -11.46
CA ASP A 155 10.41 -11.06 -10.98
C ASP A 155 9.66 -10.97 -9.65
N PHE A 156 9.93 -9.92 -8.86
CA PHE A 156 9.25 -9.65 -7.59
C PHE A 156 8.95 -8.15 -7.46
N VAL A 157 7.67 -7.83 -7.27
CA VAL A 157 7.22 -6.48 -6.93
C VAL A 157 6.63 -6.49 -5.53
N HIS A 158 7.09 -5.56 -4.69
CA HIS A 158 6.69 -5.36 -3.32
C HIS A 158 6.06 -3.97 -3.13
N MET A 159 5.05 -3.92 -2.26
CA MET A 159 4.40 -2.69 -1.83
C MET A 159 3.72 -2.99 -0.49
N GLU A 160 4.10 -2.28 0.58
CA GLU A 160 3.59 -2.54 1.93
C GLU A 160 2.80 -1.37 2.53
N THR A 161 3.44 -0.22 2.68
CA THR A 161 2.93 0.91 3.48
C THR A 161 1.93 1.79 2.73
N MET A 162 1.79 1.59 1.41
CA MET A 162 0.93 2.38 0.54
C MET A 162 -0.57 2.31 0.89
N ALA A 163 -1.01 1.32 1.68
CA ALA A 163 -2.37 1.25 2.21
C ALA A 163 -2.74 2.39 3.19
N TYR A 164 -1.76 3.10 3.74
CA TYR A 164 -1.99 4.30 4.54
C TYR A 164 -1.96 5.60 3.71
N ILE A 165 -1.70 5.51 2.41
CA ILE A 165 -1.43 6.66 1.52
C ILE A 165 -2.42 6.69 0.34
N LEU A 166 -2.74 5.54 -0.25
CA LEU A 166 -3.61 5.43 -1.43
C LEU A 166 -5.09 5.40 -1.06
N THR A 167 -5.89 6.17 -1.80
CA THR A 167 -7.35 6.09 -1.76
C THR A 167 -7.86 4.85 -2.52
N PRO A 168 -9.07 4.33 -2.23
CA PRO A 168 -9.62 3.14 -2.89
C PRO A 168 -9.64 3.19 -4.42
N GLU A 169 -9.79 4.38 -4.99
CA GLU A 169 -9.86 4.61 -6.44
C GLU A 169 -8.48 4.44 -7.08
N LYS A 170 -7.43 4.95 -6.40
CA LYS A 170 -6.04 4.94 -6.88
C LYS A 170 -5.40 3.55 -6.88
N TRP A 171 -5.92 2.62 -6.08
CA TRP A 171 -5.43 1.24 -6.01
C TRP A 171 -5.52 0.48 -7.34
N HIS A 172 -6.54 0.71 -8.16
CA HIS A 172 -6.69 0.01 -9.45
C HIS A 172 -5.53 0.32 -10.39
N TYR A 173 -5.16 1.60 -10.50
CA TYR A 173 -4.04 2.04 -11.31
C TYR A 173 -2.69 1.56 -10.75
N ALA A 174 -2.50 1.70 -9.43
CA ALA A 174 -1.28 1.23 -8.77
C ALA A 174 -1.06 -0.26 -9.05
N ILE A 175 -2.08 -1.11 -8.82
CA ILE A 175 -2.00 -2.55 -9.09
C ILE A 175 -1.75 -2.84 -10.57
N SER A 176 -2.35 -2.11 -11.52
CA SER A 176 -2.06 -2.33 -12.95
C SER A 176 -0.62 -2.04 -13.32
N GLU A 177 0.04 -1.08 -12.67
CA GLU A 177 1.49 -0.86 -12.85
C GLU A 177 2.34 -1.95 -12.19
N LEU A 178 1.92 -2.55 -11.07
CA LEU A 178 2.71 -3.61 -10.41
C LEU A 178 2.69 -4.96 -11.14
N ILE A 179 1.75 -5.18 -12.08
CA ILE A 179 1.52 -6.50 -12.71
C ILE A 179 1.81 -6.55 -14.22
N ARG A 180 2.37 -5.47 -14.80
CA ARG A 180 2.60 -5.35 -16.25
C ARG A 180 3.95 -5.90 -16.72
#